data_AF-A0A3B3ZY08-F1
#
_entry.id   AF-A0A3B3ZY08-F1
#
_cell.length_a   1.000
_cell.length_b   1.000
_cell.length_c   1.000
_cell.angle_alpha   90.00
_cell.angle_beta   90.00
_cell.angle_gamma   90.00
#
_symmetry.space_group_name_H-M   'P 1'
#
loop_
_entity.id
_entity.type
_entity.pdbx_description
1 polymer ?
#
loop_
_entity_poly.entity_id
_entity_poly.type
_entity_poly.pdbx_seq_one_letter_code
_entity_poly.pdbx_strand_id
1 'polypeptide(L)' 'MSLLDGPLNVLGQRTSGEFVRTQNVMAAATIANIVKSSLGPVGLDKMLVDDIGFGPWNIIGLNPLI' A
#
# COMPACT_ATOMS: atom_id res chain seq x y z
N MET A 1 26.35 -25.10 -7.02
CA MET A 1 25.90 -23.99 -7.89
C MET A 1 25.46 -22.85 -7.00
N SER A 2 26.18 -21.74 -7.05
CA SER A 2 25.93 -20.54 -6.25
C SER A 2 24.62 -19.87 -6.70
N LEU A 3 23.75 -19.49 -5.76
CA LEU A 3 22.51 -18.71 -5.97
C LEU A 3 22.78 -17.27 -6.50
N LEU A 4 24.02 -16.96 -6.88
CA LEU A 4 24.53 -15.61 -7.09
C LEU A 4 24.95 -15.33 -8.54
N ASP A 5 24.66 -16.20 -9.50
CA ASP A 5 25.13 -16.06 -10.88
C ASP A 5 23.99 -15.75 -11.87
N GLY A 6 23.59 -14.48 -11.92
CA GLY A 6 22.62 -13.94 -12.89
C GLY A 6 22.63 -12.42 -12.86
N PRO A 7 22.58 -11.71 -14.01
CA PRO A 7 23.11 -10.35 -14.17
C PRO A 7 22.39 -9.23 -13.41
N LEU A 8 21.35 -9.51 -12.61
CA LEU A 8 20.70 -8.54 -11.72
C LEU A 8 20.06 -9.30 -10.55
N ASN A 9 20.84 -9.63 -9.50
CA ASN A 9 20.26 -10.10 -8.24
C ASN A 9 19.60 -8.91 -7.50
N VAL A 10 18.43 -8.51 -7.98
CA VAL A 10 17.50 -7.68 -7.22
C VAL A 10 16.66 -8.65 -6.41
N LEU A 11 16.55 -8.43 -5.09
CA LEU A 11 15.53 -9.10 -4.29
C LEU A 11 14.15 -8.67 -4.83
N GLY A 12 13.60 -9.41 -5.80
CA GLY A 12 12.36 -9.03 -6.47
C GLY A 12 12.03 -9.91 -7.67
N GLN A 13 10.73 -10.05 -7.94
CA GLN A 13 10.22 -10.79 -9.09
C GLN A 13 9.95 -9.84 -10.26
N ARG A 14 10.65 -10.01 -11.38
CA ARG A 14 10.37 -9.25 -12.62
C ARG A 14 9.30 -9.98 -13.43
N THR A 15 8.15 -9.34 -13.59
CA THR A 15 7.08 -9.79 -14.50
C THR A 15 7.01 -8.85 -15.72
N SER A 16 6.58 -9.35 -16.88
CA SER A 16 6.50 -8.56 -18.12
C SER A 16 5.36 -9.05 -19.01
N GLY A 17 4.93 -8.21 -19.95
CA GLY A 17 3.81 -8.50 -20.86
C GLY A 17 2.55 -7.69 -20.58
N GLU A 18 1.49 -7.97 -21.35
CA GLU A 18 0.25 -7.19 -21.33
C GLU A 18 -0.46 -7.24 -19.98
N PHE A 19 -0.50 -8.42 -19.36
CA PHE A 19 -1.16 -8.62 -18.07
C PHE A 19 -0.62 -7.69 -16.98
N VAL A 20 0.70 -7.51 -16.91
CA VAL A 20 1.35 -6.62 -15.95
C VAL A 20 0.99 -5.16 -16.21
N ARG A 21 0.89 -4.76 -17.49
CA ARG A 21 0.46 -3.40 -17.86
C ARG A 21 -0.98 -3.14 -17.42
N THR A 22 -1.88 -4.09 -17.68
CA THR A 22 -3.29 -3.99 -17.26
C THR A 22 -3.40 -3.91 -15.74
N GLN A 23 -2.67 -4.73 -15.00
CA GLN A 23 -2.63 -4.67 -13.53
C GLN A 23 -2.14 -3.31 -13.02
N ASN A 24 -1.09 -2.76 -13.61
CA ASN A 24 -0.56 -1.46 -13.21
C ASN A 24 -1.57 -0.33 -13.47
N VAL A 25 -2.28 -0.36 -14.60
CA VAL A 25 -3.34 0.63 -14.91
C VAL A 25 -4.49 0.50 -13.92
N MET A 26 -4.93 -0.71 -13.59
CA MET A 26 -5.98 -0.93 -12.59
C MET A 26 -5.55 -0.41 -11.22
N ALA A 27 -4.31 -0.69 -10.79
CA ALA A 27 -3.79 -0.18 -9.51
C ALA A 27 -3.78 1.36 -9.47
N ALA A 28 -3.28 2.00 -10.54
CA ALA A 28 -3.27 3.45 -10.64
C ALA A 28 -4.69 4.05 -10.64
N ALA A 29 -5.62 3.43 -11.36
CA ALA A 29 -7.02 3.86 -11.41
C ALA A 29 -7.69 3.74 -10.03
N THR A 30 -7.41 2.68 -9.27
CA THR A 30 -7.90 2.49 -7.90
C THR A 30 -7.42 3.62 -6.99
N ILE A 31 -6.12 3.94 -7.02
CA ILE A 31 -5.56 5.04 -6.22
C ILE A 31 -6.18 6.38 -6.63
N ALA A 32 -6.32 6.62 -7.94
CA ALA A 32 -6.96 7.83 -8.44
C ALA A 32 -8.42 7.95 -7.95
N ASN A 33 -9.16 6.84 -7.88
CA ASN A 33 -10.53 6.85 -7.38
C ASN A 33 -10.63 7.16 -5.87
N ILE A 34 -9.63 6.76 -5.06
CA ILE A 34 -9.57 7.10 -3.63
C ILE A 34 -9.54 8.62 -3.44
N VAL A 35 -8.64 9.30 -4.16
CA VAL A 35 -8.46 10.75 -4.04
C VAL A 35 -9.52 11.54 -4.81
N LYS A 36 -10.13 10.97 -5.86
CA LYS A 36 -11.16 11.62 -6.69
C LYS A 36 -12.31 12.18 -5.86
N SER A 37 -12.77 11.45 -4.86
CA SER A 37 -13.85 11.91 -3.99
C SER A 37 -13.46 13.04 -3.04
N SER A 38 -12.17 13.35 -2.90
CA SER A 38 -11.63 14.38 -2.00
C SER A 38 -11.19 15.65 -2.73
N LEU A 39 -11.45 15.75 -4.03
CA LEU A 39 -11.02 16.89 -4.85
C LEU A 39 -12.11 17.97 -4.95
N GLY A 40 -11.68 19.23 -4.92
CA GLY A 40 -12.52 20.40 -5.14
C GLY A 40 -13.11 21.01 -3.85
N PRO A 41 -13.87 22.11 -3.96
CA PRO A 41 -14.41 22.84 -2.81
C PRO A 41 -15.46 22.05 -2.01
N VAL A 42 -15.93 20.92 -2.53
CA VAL A 42 -16.90 20.00 -1.90
C VAL A 42 -16.34 18.58 -1.81
N GLY A 43 -15.01 18.44 -1.78
CA GLY A 43 -14.36 17.15 -1.58
C GLY A 43 -14.75 16.51 -0.24
N LEU A 44 -14.85 15.19 -0.22
CA LEU A 44 -15.10 14.39 0.97
C LEU A 44 -13.80 14.08 1.71
N ASP A 45 -13.84 14.15 3.04
CA ASP A 45 -12.73 13.75 3.88
C ASP A 45 -12.59 12.22 3.93
N LYS A 46 -11.34 11.75 4.07
CA LYS A 46 -11.02 10.35 4.32
C LYS A 46 -10.48 10.20 5.73
N MET A 47 -11.04 9.27 6.49
CA MET A 47 -10.45 8.81 7.74
C MET A 47 -9.53 7.64 7.41
N LEU A 48 -8.21 7.90 7.41
CA LEU A 48 -7.19 6.89 7.23
C LEU A 48 -6.74 6.44 8.63
N VAL A 49 -6.85 5.15 8.89
CA VAL A 49 -6.44 4.53 10.14
C VAL A 49 -5.28 3.62 9.81
N ASP A 50 -4.10 3.94 10.33
CA ASP A 50 -2.91 3.10 10.20
C ASP A 50 -3.00 1.88 11.13
N ASP A 51 -2.09 0.92 10.99
CA ASP A 51 -2.10 -0.34 11.77
C ASP A 51 -2.00 -0.14 13.30
N ILE A 52 -1.56 1.04 13.75
CA ILE A 52 -1.49 1.44 15.17
C ILE A 52 -2.80 2.10 15.63
N GLY A 53 -3.61 2.56 14.69
CA GLY A 53 -4.85 3.27 14.90
C GLY A 53 -5.93 2.34 15.44
N PHE A 54 -6.24 2.52 16.72
CA PHE A 54 -7.32 1.84 17.47
C PHE A 54 -7.03 0.39 17.89
N GLY A 55 -5.77 0.08 18.22
CA GLY A 55 -5.52 -1.05 19.12
C GLY A 55 -6.19 -0.81 20.49
N PRO A 56 -6.75 -1.85 21.15
CA PRO A 56 -7.47 -1.72 22.43
C PRO A 56 -6.61 -1.10 23.55
N TRP A 57 -5.29 -1.07 23.38
CA TRP A 57 -4.32 -0.57 24.33
C TRP A 57 -4.13 0.96 24.29
N ASN A 58 -4.41 1.62 23.15
CA ASN A 58 -4.14 3.06 23.00
C ASN A 58 -5.26 3.97 23.54
N ILE A 59 -6.45 3.42 23.77
CA ILE A 59 -7.61 4.17 24.32
C ILE A 59 -7.54 4.25 25.86
N ILE A 60 -6.79 3.34 26.49
CA ILE A 60 -6.76 3.18 27.95
C ILE A 60 -5.38 3.43 28.58
N GLY A 61 -4.35 3.79 27.79
CA GLY A 61 -3.01 4.09 28.30
C GLY A 61 -2.32 2.90 28.99
N LEU A 62 -2.74 1.67 28.73
CA LEU A 62 -2.13 0.48 29.31
C LEU A 62 -1.06 -0.08 28.38
N ASN A 63 0.20 0.14 28.76
CA ASN A 63 1.37 -0.49 28.19
C ASN A 63 1.43 -1.98 28.61
N PRO A 64 1.57 -2.96 27.70
CA PRO A 64 1.64 -4.38 28.05
C PRO A 64 3.06 -4.83 28.47
N LEU A 65 3.87 -3.94 29.04
CA LEU A 65 5.21 -4.28 29.55
C LEU A 65 5.22 -4.64 31.06
N ILE A 66 4.12 -5.23 31.56
CA ILE A 66 4.07 -6.06 32.77
C ILE A 66 3.27 -7.33 32.44
#